data_AF-A0A3M3XZF1-F1
#
_entry.id   AF-A0A3M3XZF1-F1
#
_cell.length_a   1.000
_cell.length_b   1.000
_cell.length_c   1.000
_cell.angle_alpha   90.00
_cell.angle_beta   90.00
_cell.angle_gamma   90.00
#
_symmetry.space_group_name_H-M   'P 1'
#
loop_
_entity.id
_entity.type
_entity.pdbx_description
1 polymer ?
#
loop_
_entity_poly.entity_id
_entity_poly.type
_entity_poly.pdbx_seq_one_letter_code
_entity_poly.pdbx_strand_id
1 'polypeptide(L)' 'MTDKTESPNTLRQRAFKERQRAAGYKNTTMWIHTETEEEGKQAARDGKPLDPMESKDPMSWAAGWISEKGKQ' A
#
# COMPACT_ATOMS: atom_id res chain seq x y z
N MET A 1 -32.27 15.01 11.25
CA MET A 1 -31.02 14.51 10.65
C MET A 1 -31.40 13.26 9.88
N THR A 2 -31.26 13.27 8.56
CA THR A 2 -31.81 12.23 7.68
C THR A 2 -31.15 10.90 7.99
N ASP A 3 -31.95 9.93 8.42
CA ASP A 3 -31.55 8.56 8.69
C ASP A 3 -31.22 7.90 7.34
N LYS A 4 -29.98 8.07 6.88
CA LYS A 4 -29.52 7.48 5.62
C LYS A 4 -29.18 6.03 5.92
N THR A 5 -30.09 5.12 5.58
CA THR A 5 -29.85 3.67 5.62
C THR A 5 -28.50 3.37 4.94
N GLU A 6 -27.55 2.85 5.72
CA GLU A 6 -26.21 2.58 5.21
C GLU A 6 -26.26 1.54 4.09
N SER A 7 -25.56 1.81 3.00
CA SER A 7 -25.48 0.85 1.91
C SER A 7 -24.78 -0.44 2.38
N PRO A 8 -25.12 -1.61 1.83
CA PRO A 8 -24.41 -2.86 2.13
C PRO A 8 -22.88 -2.76 1.93
N ASN A 9 -22.42 -1.93 0.99
CA ASN A 9 -20.99 -1.71 0.74
C ASN A 9 -20.32 -0.93 1.88
N THR A 10 -21.01 0.08 2.43
CA THR A 10 -20.52 0.84 3.59
C THR A 10 -20.32 -0.09 4.79
N LEU A 11 -21.29 -0.96 5.06
CA LEU A 11 -21.23 -1.95 6.14
C LEU A 11 -20.06 -2.92 5.95
N ARG A 12 -19.88 -3.45 4.73
CA ARG A 12 -18.76 -4.36 4.41
C ARG A 12 -17.40 -3.69 4.60
N GLN A 13 -17.24 -2.44 4.16
CA GLN A 13 -15.98 -1.70 4.34
C GLN A 13 -15.69 -1.43 5.82
N ARG A 14 -16.70 -1.09 6.64
CA ARG A 14 -16.53 -0.92 8.09
C ARG A 14 -16.05 -2.22 8.74
N ALA A 15 -16.75 -3.34 8.48
CA ALA A 15 -16.39 -4.63 9.03
C ALA A 15 -14.98 -5.08 8.61
N PHE A 16 -14.58 -4.81 7.37
CA PHE A 16 -13.20 -5.09 6.93
C PHE A 16 -12.18 -4.26 7.71
N LYS A 17 -12.39 -2.94 7.85
CA LYS A 17 -11.49 -2.06 8.62
C LYS A 17 -11.38 -2.48 10.09
N GLU A 18 -12.46 -2.97 10.69
CA GLU A 18 -12.45 -3.50 12.06
C GLU A 18 -11.62 -4.78 12.18
N ARG A 19 -11.78 -5.73 11.24
CA ARG A 19 -10.93 -6.94 11.21
C ARG A 19 -9.46 -6.60 11.04
N GLN A 20 -9.12 -5.65 10.15
CA GLN A 20 -7.74 -5.21 9.96
C GLN A 20 -7.15 -4.59 11.24
N ARG A 21 -7.94 -3.74 11.94
CA ARG A 21 -7.52 -3.16 13.23
C ARG A 21 -7.34 -4.22 14.31
N ALA A 22 -8.26 -5.20 14.41
CA ALA A 22 -8.14 -6.31 15.35
C ALA A 22 -6.89 -7.18 15.07
N ALA A 23 -6.47 -7.28 13.81
CA ALA A 23 -5.23 -7.94 13.41
C ALA A 23 -3.96 -7.07 13.61
N GLY A 24 -4.08 -5.87 14.20
CA GLY A 24 -2.95 -4.99 14.50
C GLY A 24 -2.55 -4.03 13.37
N TYR A 25 -3.30 -3.99 12.27
CA TYR A 25 -3.03 -3.06 11.18
C TYR A 25 -3.62 -1.66 11.43
N LYS A 26 -2.87 -0.64 11.04
CA LYS A 26 -3.34 0.74 10.91
C LYS A 26 -3.49 1.09 9.44
N ASN A 27 -4.61 1.70 9.08
CA ASN A 27 -4.76 2.28 7.75
C ASN A 27 -4.04 3.64 7.70
N THR A 28 -3.09 3.76 6.79
CA THR A 28 -2.37 5.00 6.50
C THR A 28 -2.51 5.27 5.01
N THR A 29 -3.02 6.44 4.64
CA THR A 29 -3.14 6.86 3.24
C THR A 29 -1.90 7.68 2.87
N MET A 30 -1.26 7.33 1.76
CA MET A 30 -0.03 7.96 1.27
C MET A 30 -0.18 8.20 -0.23
N TRP A 31 0.53 9.19 -0.75
CA TRP A 31 0.72 9.37 -2.19
C TRP A 31 1.98 8.61 -2.63
N ILE A 32 1.95 8.01 -3.81
CA ILE A 32 3.08 7.28 -4.39
C ILE A 32 3.60 8.05 -5.61
N HIS A 33 4.90 8.34 -5.63
CA HIS A 33 5.60 8.89 -6.77
C HIS A 33 5.84 7.78 -7.80
N THR A 34 5.11 7.83 -8.91
CA THR A 34 5.00 6.72 -9.87
C THR A 34 6.32 6.33 -10.52
N GLU A 35 7.20 7.28 -10.84
CA GLU A 35 8.50 6.98 -11.43
C GLU A 35 9.40 6.23 -10.45
N THR A 36 9.40 6.67 -9.19
CA THR A 36 10.21 6.06 -8.13
C THR A 36 9.67 4.68 -7.73
N GLU A 37 8.36 4.47 -7.81
CA GLU A 37 7.76 3.15 -7.69
C GLU A 37 8.25 2.18 -8.79
N GLU A 38 8.34 2.65 -10.04
CA GLU A 38 8.83 1.81 -11.14
C GLU A 38 10.33 1.50 -11.03
N GLU A 39 11.14 2.46 -10.55
CA GLU A 39 12.55 2.22 -10.21
C GLU A 39 12.69 1.08 -9.18
N GLY A 40 11.84 1.07 -8.15
CA GLY A 40 11.81 0.01 -7.15
C GLY A 40 11.42 -1.35 -7.72
N LYS A 41 10.40 -1.39 -8.59
CA LYS A 41 10.02 -2.63 -9.32
C LYS A 41 11.17 -3.15 -10.17
N GLN A 42 11.84 -2.26 -10.93
CA GLN A 42 12.95 -2.66 -11.78
C GLN A 42 14.12 -3.21 -10.94
N ALA A 43 14.44 -2.57 -9.81
CA ALA A 43 15.48 -3.08 -8.91
C ALA A 43 15.16 -4.47 -8.34
N ALA A 44 13.89 -4.76 -8.02
CA ALA A 44 13.47 -6.10 -7.60
C ALA A 44 13.62 -7.14 -8.72
N ARG A 45 13.29 -6.78 -9.97
CA ARG A 45 13.51 -7.62 -11.16
C ARG A 45 14.99 -7.90 -11.40
N ASP A 46 15.83 -6.89 -11.20
CA ASP A 46 17.29 -6.98 -11.32
C ASP A 46 17.94 -7.79 -10.18
N GLY A 47 17.18 -8.19 -9.16
CA GLY A 47 17.68 -8.93 -7.99
C GLY A 47 18.47 -8.07 -6.99
N LYS A 48 18.35 -6.74 -7.07
CA LYS A 48 19.00 -5.81 -6.13
C LYS A 48 18.35 -5.90 -4.74
N PRO A 49 19.11 -5.66 -3.66
CA PRO A 49 18.54 -5.59 -2.32
C PRO A 49 17.52 -4.46 -2.19
N LEU A 50 16.65 -4.56 -1.18
CA LEU A 50 15.72 -3.50 -0.81
C LEU A 50 16.52 -2.35 -0.14
N ASP A 51 16.89 -1.34 -0.92
CA ASP A 51 17.65 -0.17 -0.44
C ASP A 51 17.05 1.15 -0.96
N PRO A 52 15.98 1.65 -0.32
CA PRO A 52 15.20 2.78 -0.83
C PRO A 52 15.77 4.16 -0.45
N MET A 53 16.75 4.24 0.46
CA MET A 53 17.10 5.49 1.15
C MET A 53 17.73 6.56 0.24
N GLU A 54 18.38 6.12 -0.85
CA GLU A 54 19.00 7.02 -1.84
C GLU A 54 18.02 7.49 -2.93
N SER A 55 16.77 7.01 -2.91
CA SER A 55 15.77 7.38 -3.90
C SER A 55 15.09 8.71 -3.57
N LYS A 56 14.48 9.32 -4.59
CA LYS A 56 13.72 10.58 -4.46
C LYS A 56 12.57 10.48 -3.45
N ASP A 57 11.94 9.32 -3.38
CA ASP A 57 10.88 8.99 -2.43
C ASP A 57 11.05 7.54 -1.96
N PRO A 58 11.70 7.33 -0.80
CA PRO A 58 12.00 6.00 -0.28
C PRO A 58 10.76 5.12 -0.09
N MET A 59 9.61 5.70 0.30
CA MET A 59 8.39 4.93 0.51
C MET A 59 7.81 4.44 -0.81
N SER A 60 7.82 5.30 -1.83
CA SER A 60 7.40 4.93 -3.18
C SER A 60 8.29 3.85 -3.80
N TRP A 61 9.60 3.98 -3.63
CA TRP A 61 10.56 2.98 -4.13
C TRP A 61 10.38 1.62 -3.45
N ALA A 62 10.30 1.62 -2.11
CA ALA A 62 10.09 0.40 -1.34
C ALA A 62 8.76 -0.28 -1.69
N ALA A 63 7.69 0.50 -1.89
CA ALA A 63 6.39 -0.03 -2.31
C ALA A 63 6.50 -0.76 -3.65
N GLY A 64 7.18 -0.17 -4.63
CA GLY A 64 7.46 -0.79 -5.92
C GLY A 64 8.22 -2.11 -5.79
N TRP A 65 9.35 -2.10 -5.07
CA TRP A 65 10.20 -3.28 -4.88
C TRP A 65 9.44 -4.44 -4.20
N ILE A 66 8.72 -4.15 -3.10
CA ILE A 66 7.95 -5.15 -2.35
C ILE A 66 6.81 -5.72 -3.22
N SER A 67 6.12 -4.88 -3.98
CA SER A 67 5.03 -5.32 -4.87
C SER A 67 5.49 -6.30 -5.94
N GLU A 68 6.74 -6.18 -6.40
CA GLU A 68 7.28 -7.03 -7.46
C GLU A 68 7.82 -8.35 -6.91
N LYS A 69 8.45 -8.35 -5.73
CA LYS A 69 8.86 -9.59 -5.07
C LYS A 69 7.71 -10.51 -4.69
N GLY A 70 6.54 -9.95 -4.34
CA GLY A 70 5.35 -10.77 -4.04
C GLY A 70 4.73 -11.50 -5.23
N LYS A 71 5.22 -11.26 -6.46
CA LYS A 71 4.74 -11.93 -7.69
C LYS A 71 5.66 -13.05 -8.18
N GLN A 72 6.89 -13.14 -7.66
CA GLN A 72 7.85 -14.23 -7.95
C GLN A 72 7.57 -15.41 -7.01
#